data_AF-A0A2V6ZRD6-F1
#
_entry.id   AF-A0A2V6ZRD6-F1
#
_cell.length_a   1.000
_cell.length_b   1.000
_cell.length_c   1.000
_cell.angle_alpha   90.00
_cell.angle_beta   90.00
_cell.angle_gamma   90.00
#
_symmetry.space_group_name_H-M   'P 1'
#
loop_
_entity.id
_entity.type
_entity.pdbx_description
1 polymer ?
#
loop_
_entity_poly.entity_id
_entity_poly.type
_entity_poly.pdbx_seq_one_letter_code
_entity_poly.pdbx_strand_id
1 'polypeptide(L)'
;MEVEANRRHAGPSPFSRPPQPRPASTFARPAVAPREAGRTGATGEERKTLERQRRNGGQWFYWIAGLSLINAAIAFAGQEWRFILGLGITQIVQELAKSGSGGTKAGLVGVAVIVIFVVLGQRAVQGHGWAFLVGMTLFALDGAIFVLIQDWIGVGFHAFALLMIVRGYVAARRLSAPGA
;
A
#
# COMPACT_ATOMS: atom_id res chain seq x y z
N MET A 1 -39.69 90.29 56.22
CA MET A 1 -38.31 89.96 56.62
C MET A 1 -38.46 88.97 57.78
N GLU A 2 -38.67 87.69 57.47
CA GLU A 2 -37.64 86.63 57.43
C GLU A 2 -36.93 86.53 58.80
N VAL A 3 -36.95 85.40 59.50
CA VAL A 3 -36.06 84.23 59.35
C VAL A 3 -36.52 83.25 60.45
N GLU A 4 -36.50 81.93 60.39
CA GLU A 4 -36.39 80.91 59.35
C GLU A 4 -36.60 79.57 60.11
N ALA A 5 -37.41 78.69 59.54
CA ALA A 5 -37.83 77.45 60.16
C ALA A 5 -36.74 76.36 60.07
N ASN A 6 -36.47 75.73 61.21
CA ASN A 6 -36.31 74.28 61.42
C ASN A 6 -36.06 73.44 60.15
N ARG A 7 -34.81 73.11 59.86
CA ARG A 7 -34.45 72.04 58.91
C ARG A 7 -33.72 70.91 59.64
N ARG A 8 -34.46 69.84 59.91
CA ARG A 8 -33.91 68.54 60.32
C ARG A 8 -33.24 67.89 59.11
N HIS A 9 -31.98 67.48 59.27
CA HIS A 9 -31.24 66.67 58.30
C HIS A 9 -31.84 65.26 58.21
N ALA A 10 -32.40 64.92 57.04
CA ALA A 10 -32.72 63.54 56.66
C ALA A 10 -31.48 62.90 56.00
N GLY A 11 -31.04 61.75 56.51
CA GLY A 11 -29.98 60.96 55.89
C GLY A 11 -30.41 60.39 54.52
N PRO A 12 -29.46 59.99 53.66
CA PRO A 12 -29.77 59.56 52.30
C PRO A 12 -30.58 58.25 52.27
N SER A 13 -31.67 58.26 51.51
CA SER A 13 -32.60 57.14 51.32
C SER A 13 -31.92 55.91 50.66
N PRO A 14 -32.24 54.68 51.08
CA PRO A 14 -31.59 53.45 50.58
C PRO A 14 -32.02 53.03 49.16
N PHE A 15 -32.83 53.84 48.46
CA PHE A 15 -33.49 53.46 47.21
C PHE A 15 -32.92 54.10 45.94
N SER A 16 -31.75 54.73 45.99
CA SER A 16 -31.08 55.31 44.81
C SER A 16 -30.12 54.32 44.14
N ARG A 17 -30.57 53.11 43.77
CA ARG A 17 -29.82 52.24 42.85
C ARG A 17 -30.47 52.22 41.46
N PRO A 18 -29.76 52.62 40.40
CA PRO A 18 -30.23 52.37 39.04
C PRO A 18 -30.27 50.85 38.76
N PRO A 19 -31.14 50.40 37.84
CA PRO A 19 -31.21 49.00 37.43
C PRO A 19 -29.87 48.57 36.79
N GLN A 20 -29.23 47.57 37.38
CA GLN A 20 -28.03 46.94 36.81
C GLN A 20 -28.42 46.18 35.53
N PRO A 21 -27.80 46.45 34.36
CA PRO A 21 -27.99 45.61 33.19
C PRO A 21 -27.37 44.23 33.44
N ARG A 22 -28.16 43.17 33.30
CA ARG A 22 -27.65 41.79 33.36
C ARG A 22 -26.64 41.60 32.21
N PRO A 23 -25.40 41.15 32.46
CA PRO A 23 -24.57 40.67 31.37
C PRO A 23 -25.24 39.40 30.80
N ALA A 24 -25.69 39.50 29.55
CA ALA A 24 -26.07 38.33 28.78
C ALA A 24 -24.87 37.40 28.71
N SER A 25 -25.04 36.17 29.17
CA SER A 25 -24.11 35.07 28.98
C SER A 25 -23.92 34.83 27.48
N THR A 26 -22.89 35.44 26.90
CA THR A 26 -22.51 35.19 25.51
C THR A 26 -21.00 35.06 25.42
N PHE A 27 -20.49 34.00 26.05
CA PHE A 27 -19.37 33.27 25.46
C PHE A 27 -19.91 31.92 25.05
N ALA A 28 -20.48 31.90 23.84
CA ALA A 28 -20.66 30.67 23.10
C ALA A 28 -19.27 30.01 23.02
N ARG A 29 -19.09 28.89 23.72
CA ARG A 29 -17.96 27.99 23.49
C ARG A 29 -17.95 27.73 21.97
N PRO A 30 -16.80 27.80 21.29
CA PRO A 30 -16.71 27.21 19.96
C PRO A 30 -17.13 25.75 20.15
N ALA A 31 -18.25 25.36 19.56
CA ALA A 31 -18.55 23.95 19.40
C ALA A 31 -17.42 23.40 18.53
N VAL A 32 -16.42 22.79 19.17
CA VAL A 32 -15.43 21.97 18.49
C VAL A 32 -16.25 20.95 17.71
N ALA A 33 -16.33 21.16 16.40
CA ALA A 33 -17.13 20.32 15.52
C ALA A 33 -16.65 18.87 15.70
N PRO A 34 -17.54 17.87 15.83
CA PRO A 34 -17.17 16.45 15.88
C PRO A 34 -16.49 15.88 14.60
N ARG A 35 -15.92 16.72 13.73
CA ARG A 35 -15.43 16.33 12.40
C ARG A 35 -14.06 15.63 12.37
N GLU A 36 -13.35 15.54 13.49
CA GLU A 36 -11.99 14.94 13.52
C GLU A 36 -11.98 13.42 13.65
N ALA A 37 -12.93 12.82 14.38
CA ALA A 37 -12.99 11.37 14.58
C ALA A 37 -13.31 10.61 13.27
N GLY A 38 -14.14 11.18 12.40
CA GLY A 38 -14.50 10.59 11.11
C GLY A 38 -13.38 10.68 10.06
N ARG A 39 -12.60 11.78 10.03
CA ARG A 39 -11.50 11.96 9.06
C ARG A 39 -10.28 11.11 9.41
N THR A 40 -9.96 10.95 10.69
CA THR A 40 -8.86 10.08 11.16
C THR A 40 -9.17 8.59 11.01
N GLY A 41 -10.43 8.18 11.23
CA GLY A 41 -10.89 6.82 10.95
C GLY A 41 -10.88 6.49 9.44
N ALA A 42 -11.40 7.39 8.60
CA ALA A 42 -11.43 7.19 7.15
C ALA A 42 -10.02 7.12 6.53
N THR A 43 -9.11 8.01 6.94
CA THR A 43 -7.70 7.99 6.50
C THR A 43 -6.95 6.76 7.02
N GLY A 44 -7.20 6.34 8.26
CA GLY A 44 -6.63 5.12 8.83
C GLY A 44 -7.05 3.85 8.11
N GLU A 45 -8.35 3.68 7.82
CA GLU A 45 -8.87 2.52 7.08
C GLU A 45 -8.42 2.52 5.61
N GLU A 46 -8.34 3.69 4.97
CA GLU A 46 -7.79 3.83 3.62
C GLU A 46 -6.31 3.42 3.59
N ARG A 47 -5.51 3.91 4.54
CA ARG A 47 -4.09 3.56 4.67
C ARG A 47 -3.89 2.06 4.89
N LYS A 48 -4.66 1.44 5.79
CA LYS A 48 -4.65 -0.03 6.00
C LYS A 48 -5.00 -0.80 4.73
N THR A 49 -5.97 -0.31 3.97
CA THR A 49 -6.38 -0.92 2.70
C THR A 49 -5.25 -0.84 1.67
N LEU A 50 -4.58 0.30 1.56
CA LEU A 50 -3.42 0.46 0.69
C LEU A 50 -2.24 -0.41 1.12
N GLU A 51 -1.98 -0.53 2.42
CA GLU A 51 -0.95 -1.44 2.95
C GLU A 51 -1.24 -2.89 2.59
N ARG A 52 -2.50 -3.32 2.73
CA ARG A 52 -2.93 -4.66 2.32
C ARG A 52 -2.74 -4.87 0.82
N GLN A 53 -3.15 -3.91 -0.01
CA GLN A 53 -2.97 -4.00 -1.47
C GLN A 53 -1.48 -4.07 -1.86
N ARG A 54 -0.63 -3.25 -1.23
CA ARG A 54 0.83 -3.31 -1.40
C ARG A 54 1.35 -4.70 -1.06
N ARG A 55 1.00 -5.24 0.11
CA ARG A 55 1.44 -6.57 0.56
C ARG A 55 0.96 -7.66 -0.40
N ASN A 56 -0.30 -7.62 -0.82
CA ASN A 56 -0.85 -8.58 -1.77
C ASN A 56 -0.09 -8.55 -3.10
N GLY A 57 0.24 -7.35 -3.62
CA GLY A 57 1.06 -7.23 -4.83
C GLY A 57 2.49 -7.73 -4.63
N GLY A 58 3.11 -7.47 -3.48
CA GLY A 58 4.44 -8.00 -3.15
C GLY A 58 4.47 -9.52 -2.97
N GLN A 59 3.37 -10.12 -2.50
CA GLN A 59 3.22 -11.57 -2.36
C GLN A 59 3.24 -12.31 -3.70
N TRP A 60 2.89 -11.65 -4.81
CA TRP A 60 2.98 -12.25 -6.14
C TRP A 60 4.41 -12.65 -6.51
N PHE A 61 5.43 -11.93 -6.04
CA PHE A 61 6.82 -12.34 -6.25
C PHE A 61 7.15 -13.68 -5.56
N TYR A 62 6.56 -13.96 -4.39
CA TYR A 62 6.71 -15.27 -3.74
C TYR A 62 5.93 -16.36 -4.47
N TRP A 63 4.75 -16.06 -5.01
CA TRP A 63 4.02 -17.00 -5.86
C TRP A 63 4.84 -17.37 -7.10
N ILE A 64 5.44 -16.38 -7.75
CA ILE A 64 6.35 -16.60 -8.89
C ILE A 64 7.52 -17.48 -8.46
N ALA A 65 8.20 -17.18 -7.36
CA ALA A 65 9.30 -18.00 -6.85
C ALA A 65 8.87 -19.43 -6.50
N GLY A 66 7.69 -19.62 -5.90
CA GLY A 66 7.14 -20.93 -5.57
C GLY A 66 6.81 -21.77 -6.81
N LEU A 67 6.18 -21.17 -7.82
CA LEU A 67 5.92 -21.82 -9.10
C LEU A 67 7.22 -22.20 -9.83
N SER A 68 8.23 -21.34 -9.72
CA SER A 68 9.57 -21.60 -10.27
C SER A 68 10.27 -22.77 -9.58
N LEU A 69 10.12 -22.87 -8.25
CA LEU A 69 10.66 -23.97 -7.47
C LEU A 69 9.98 -25.30 -7.82
N ILE A 70 8.65 -25.30 -8.00
CA ILE A 70 7.90 -26.47 -8.47
C ILE A 70 8.42 -26.91 -9.84
N ASN A 71 8.60 -25.98 -10.79
CA ASN A 71 9.18 -26.29 -12.09
C ASN A 71 10.59 -26.89 -12.00
N ALA A 72 11.44 -26.32 -11.15
CA ALA A 72 12.79 -26.85 -10.94
C ALA A 72 12.77 -28.27 -10.34
N ALA A 73 11.85 -28.54 -9.39
CA ALA A 73 11.69 -29.86 -8.79
C ALA A 73 11.19 -30.92 -9.80
N ILE A 74 10.24 -30.56 -10.66
CA ILE A 74 9.74 -31.43 -11.73
C ILE A 74 10.86 -31.76 -12.73
N ALA A 75 11.63 -30.75 -13.14
CA ALA A 75 12.77 -30.93 -14.04
C ALA A 75 13.85 -31.82 -13.40
N PHE A 76 14.11 -31.66 -12.10
CA PHE A 76 15.05 -32.50 -11.35
C PHE A 76 14.58 -33.96 -11.23
N ALA A 77 13.27 -34.19 -11.15
CA ALA A 77 12.68 -35.53 -11.15
C ALA A 77 12.74 -36.25 -12.51
N GLY A 78 13.34 -35.63 -13.54
CA GLY A 78 13.47 -36.20 -14.88
C GLY A 78 12.16 -36.30 -15.64
N GLN A 79 11.12 -35.57 -15.22
CA GLN A 79 9.85 -35.54 -15.92
C GLN A 79 9.91 -34.53 -17.08
N GLU A 80 9.62 -34.99 -18.29
CA GLU A 80 9.54 -34.17 -19.51
C GLU A 80 8.30 -33.26 -19.56
N TRP A 81 7.37 -33.42 -18.60
CA TRP A 81 6.15 -32.62 -18.55
C TRP A 81 6.46 -31.19 -18.10
N ARG A 82 6.34 -30.26 -19.05
CA ARG A 82 6.54 -28.82 -18.83
C ARG A 82 5.26 -28.22 -18.26
N PHE A 83 5.32 -27.76 -17.01
CA PHE A 83 4.23 -26.96 -16.46
C PHE A 83 4.19 -25.61 -17.17
N ILE A 84 3.24 -25.46 -18.10
CA ILE A 84 3.06 -24.32 -19.03
C ILE A 84 2.94 -22.97 -18.28
N LEU A 85 2.47 -23.01 -17.03
CA LEU A 85 2.23 -21.81 -16.22
C LEU A 85 3.45 -21.30 -15.44
N GLY A 86 4.63 -21.93 -15.56
CA GLY A 86 5.81 -21.47 -14.85
C GLY A 86 6.86 -20.83 -15.76
N LEU A 87 7.29 -19.63 -15.37
CA LEU A 87 8.38 -18.77 -15.91
C LEU A 87 9.00 -19.15 -17.25
N GLY A 88 9.01 -18.22 -18.20
CA GLY A 88 9.54 -18.39 -19.55
C GLY A 88 11.02 -18.78 -19.56
N ILE A 89 11.80 -18.26 -18.60
CA ILE A 89 13.21 -18.62 -18.37
C ILE A 89 13.37 -20.14 -18.12
N THR A 90 12.41 -20.81 -17.47
CA THR A 90 12.50 -22.26 -17.26
C THR A 90 12.44 -23.06 -18.56
N GLN A 91 11.83 -22.52 -19.61
CA GLN A 91 11.80 -23.14 -20.93
C GLN A 91 13.18 -23.04 -21.61
N ILE A 92 13.81 -21.86 -21.55
CA ILE A 92 15.16 -21.63 -22.09
C ILE A 92 16.18 -22.50 -21.35
N VAL A 93 16.08 -22.56 -20.02
CA VAL A 93 16.93 -23.40 -19.15
C VAL A 93 16.86 -24.87 -19.55
N GLN A 94 15.66 -25.39 -19.81
CA GLN A 94 15.48 -26.79 -20.21
C GLN A 94 15.99 -27.08 -21.62
N GLU A 95 15.74 -26.18 -22.58
CA GLU A 95 16.28 -26.30 -23.94
C GLU A 95 17.82 -26.30 -23.92
N LEU A 96 18.42 -25.42 -23.11
CA LEU A 96 19.87 -25.37 -22.93
C LEU A 96 20.40 -26.64 -22.23
N ALA A 97 19.65 -27.22 -21.29
CA ALA A 97 20.01 -28.46 -20.63
C ALA A 97 20.00 -29.66 -21.60
N LYS A 98 19.06 -29.71 -22.55
CA LYS A 98 18.97 -30.76 -23.58
C LYS A 98 20.13 -30.76 -24.57
N SER A 99 20.83 -29.63 -24.74
CA SER A 99 22.01 -29.51 -25.61
C SER A 99 23.33 -30.12 -25.05
N GLY A 100 23.27 -30.86 -23.93
CA GLY A 100 24.33 -31.80 -23.53
C GLY A 100 25.49 -31.25 -22.68
N SER A 101 25.70 -29.93 -22.59
CA SER A 101 26.75 -29.33 -21.73
C SER A 101 26.25 -28.25 -20.75
N GLY A 102 24.94 -27.98 -20.75
CA GLY A 102 24.33 -26.83 -20.08
C GLY A 102 23.64 -27.11 -18.74
N GLY A 103 23.39 -28.37 -18.37
CA GLY A 103 22.49 -28.73 -17.26
C GLY A 103 22.77 -28.03 -15.93
N THR A 104 24.02 -28.04 -15.46
CA THR A 104 24.40 -27.36 -14.20
C THR A 104 24.25 -25.85 -14.31
N LYS A 105 24.65 -25.24 -15.43
CA LYS A 105 24.50 -23.79 -15.65
C LYS A 105 23.03 -23.38 -15.66
N ALA A 106 22.20 -24.20 -16.31
CA ALA A 106 20.77 -23.98 -16.40
C ALA A 106 20.09 -24.10 -15.01
N GLY A 107 20.48 -25.09 -14.21
CA GLY A 107 20.04 -25.22 -12.82
C GLY A 107 20.42 -24.02 -11.95
N LEU A 108 21.66 -23.51 -12.08
CA LEU A 108 22.12 -22.32 -11.36
C LEU A 108 21.32 -21.07 -11.73
N VAL A 109 20.99 -20.88 -13.01
CA VAL A 109 20.13 -19.79 -13.47
C VAL A 109 18.74 -19.90 -12.85
N GLY A 110 18.15 -21.11 -12.85
CA GLY A 110 16.85 -21.34 -12.21
C GLY A 110 16.84 -20.98 -10.73
N VAL A 111 17.86 -21.42 -9.98
CA VAL A 111 18.01 -21.08 -8.55
C VAL A 111 18.20 -19.58 -8.36
N ALA A 112 19.03 -18.93 -9.18
CA ALA A 112 19.24 -17.48 -9.11
C ALA A 112 17.94 -16.70 -9.31
N VAL A 113 17.11 -17.09 -10.29
CA VAL A 113 15.81 -16.47 -10.55
C VAL A 113 14.87 -16.61 -9.34
N ILE A 114 14.79 -17.79 -8.73
CA ILE A 114 14.01 -18.03 -7.51
C ILE A 114 14.45 -17.07 -6.40
N VAL A 115 15.77 -17.01 -6.14
CA VAL A 115 16.33 -16.14 -5.08
C VAL A 115 16.03 -14.67 -5.36
N ILE A 116 16.20 -14.21 -6.60
CA ILE A 116 15.90 -12.83 -7.00
C ILE A 116 14.44 -12.49 -6.70
N PHE A 117 13.49 -13.33 -7.10
CA PHE A 117 12.07 -13.07 -6.85
C PHE A 117 11.70 -13.13 -5.36
N VAL A 118 12.32 -14.02 -4.57
CA VAL A 118 12.15 -14.02 -3.11
C VAL A 118 12.63 -12.70 -2.50
N VAL A 119 13.83 -12.24 -2.87
CA VAL A 119 14.40 -10.99 -2.36
C VAL A 119 13.54 -9.78 -2.77
N LEU A 120 13.09 -9.73 -4.02
CA LEU A 120 12.19 -8.68 -4.51
C LEU A 120 10.85 -8.69 -3.76
N GLY A 121 10.27 -9.87 -3.52
CA GLY A 121 9.07 -10.04 -2.69
C GLY A 121 9.25 -9.48 -1.28
N GLN A 122 10.37 -9.81 -0.64
CA GLN A 122 10.69 -9.31 0.70
C GLN A 122 10.80 -7.79 0.72
N ARG A 123 11.54 -7.20 -0.23
CA ARG A 123 11.72 -5.75 -0.33
C ARG A 123 10.40 -5.03 -0.65
N ALA A 124 9.58 -5.60 -1.54
CA ALA A 124 8.28 -5.07 -1.92
C ALA A 124 7.28 -5.07 -0.74
N VAL A 125 7.22 -6.16 0.03
CA VAL A 125 6.37 -6.26 1.24
C VAL A 125 6.82 -5.28 2.31
N GLN A 126 8.13 -5.04 2.44
CA GLN A 126 8.69 -4.02 3.35
C GLN A 126 8.41 -2.57 2.91
N GLY A 127 7.87 -2.34 1.72
CA GLY A 127 7.50 -1.02 1.23
C GLY A 127 8.51 -0.35 0.31
N HIS A 128 9.57 -1.05 -0.11
CA HIS A 128 10.54 -0.52 -1.06
C HIS A 128 9.96 -0.51 -2.48
N GLY A 129 9.43 0.64 -2.92
CA GLY A 129 8.79 0.78 -4.23
C GLY A 129 9.68 0.42 -5.44
N TRP A 130 11.01 0.54 -5.31
CA TRP A 130 11.95 0.16 -6.37
C TRP A 130 11.91 -1.34 -6.69
N ALA A 131 11.62 -2.19 -5.70
CA ALA A 131 11.57 -3.64 -5.87
C ALA A 131 10.43 -4.05 -6.81
N PHE A 132 9.31 -3.31 -6.76
CA PHE A 132 8.22 -3.49 -7.72
C PHE A 132 8.66 -3.15 -9.14
N LEU A 133 9.38 -2.04 -9.35
CA LEU A 133 9.84 -1.65 -10.69
C LEU A 133 10.77 -2.72 -11.28
N VAL A 134 11.80 -3.11 -10.53
CA VAL A 134 12.75 -4.14 -10.97
C VAL A 134 12.04 -5.46 -11.25
N GLY A 135 11.17 -5.91 -10.33
CA GLY A 135 10.42 -7.14 -10.50
C GLY A 135 9.44 -7.13 -11.68
N MET A 136 8.73 -6.02 -11.91
CA MET A 136 7.85 -5.86 -13.06
C MET A 136 8.63 -5.91 -14.37
N THR A 137 9.79 -5.24 -14.46
CA THR A 137 10.63 -5.29 -15.66
C THR A 137 11.12 -6.70 -15.95
N LEU A 138 11.70 -7.39 -14.95
CA LEU A 138 12.18 -8.76 -15.13
C LEU A 138 11.06 -9.72 -15.53
N PHE A 139 9.91 -9.61 -14.86
CA PHE A 139 8.77 -10.49 -15.12
C PHE A 139 8.09 -10.20 -16.45
N ALA A 140 8.06 -8.95 -16.91
CA ALA A 140 7.56 -8.59 -18.24
C ALA A 140 8.50 -9.10 -19.35
N LEU A 141 9.82 -9.02 -19.16
CA LEU A 141 10.79 -9.60 -20.09
C LEU A 141 10.65 -11.12 -20.17
N ASP A 142 10.42 -11.78 -19.03
CA ASP A 142 10.13 -13.21 -19.00
C ASP A 142 8.82 -13.54 -19.74
N GLY A 143 7.76 -12.75 -19.52
CA GLY A 143 6.49 -12.84 -20.25
C GLY A 143 6.62 -12.66 -21.76
N ALA A 144 7.54 -11.81 -22.22
CA ALA A 144 7.78 -11.59 -23.65
C ALA A 144 8.29 -12.85 -24.35
N ILE A 145 8.99 -13.75 -23.64
CA ILE A 145 9.42 -15.05 -24.18
C ILE A 145 8.20 -15.87 -24.62
N PHE A 146 7.12 -15.88 -23.83
CA PHE A 146 5.88 -16.61 -24.16
C PHE A 146 5.20 -16.10 -25.43
N VAL A 147 5.28 -14.79 -25.68
CA VAL A 147 4.77 -14.19 -26.93
C VAL A 147 5.56 -14.73 -28.13
N LEU A 148 6.89 -14.81 -28.01
CA LEU A 148 7.76 -15.30 -29.10
C LEU A 148 7.49 -16.77 -29.44
N ILE A 149 7.20 -17.60 -28.44
CA ILE A 149 6.87 -19.02 -28.63
C ILE A 149 5.36 -19.27 -28.82
N GLN A 150 4.55 -18.20 -28.93
CA GLN A 150 3.11 -18.21 -29.16
C GLN A 150 2.27 -18.97 -28.10
N ASP A 151 2.74 -19.00 -26.85
CA ASP A 151 2.00 -19.59 -25.74
C ASP A 151 1.06 -18.57 -25.08
N TRP A 152 -0.15 -18.47 -25.62
CA TRP A 152 -1.15 -17.50 -25.17
C TRP A 152 -1.67 -17.75 -23.76
N ILE A 153 -1.63 -18.99 -23.27
CA ILE A 153 -2.03 -19.32 -21.90
C ILE A 153 -0.97 -18.75 -20.93
N GLY A 154 0.31 -19.00 -21.22
CA GLY A 154 1.43 -18.41 -20.49
C GLY A 154 1.39 -16.88 -20.50
N VAL A 155 1.14 -16.26 -21.66
CA VAL A 155 0.98 -14.80 -21.78
C VAL A 155 -0.17 -14.28 -20.90
N GLY A 156 -1.33 -14.94 -20.90
CA GLY A 156 -2.47 -14.56 -20.07
C GLY A 156 -2.14 -14.60 -18.58
N PHE A 157 -1.46 -15.65 -18.12
CA PHE A 157 -1.00 -15.76 -16.74
C PHE A 157 0.01 -14.67 -16.37
N HIS A 158 0.99 -14.39 -17.23
CA HIS A 158 1.98 -13.33 -17.00
C HIS A 158 1.33 -11.96 -16.94
N ALA A 159 0.40 -11.66 -17.85
CA ALA A 159 -0.35 -10.41 -17.83
C ALA A 159 -1.16 -10.28 -16.53
N PHE A 160 -1.84 -11.35 -16.09
CA PHE A 160 -2.61 -11.33 -14.85
C PHE A 160 -1.73 -11.09 -13.61
N ALA A 161 -0.64 -11.84 -13.46
CA ALA A 161 0.30 -11.67 -12.35
C ALA A 161 0.93 -10.26 -12.39
N LEU A 162 1.29 -9.76 -13.56
CA LEU A 162 1.84 -8.41 -13.74
C LEU A 162 0.82 -7.34 -13.31
N LEU A 163 -0.45 -7.47 -13.70
CA LEU A 163 -1.51 -6.56 -13.26
C LEU A 163 -1.65 -6.54 -11.72
N MET A 164 -1.56 -7.70 -11.08
CA MET A 164 -1.62 -7.77 -9.62
C MET A 164 -0.43 -7.10 -8.94
N ILE A 165 0.77 -7.25 -9.50
CA ILE A 165 1.99 -6.55 -9.04
C ILE A 165 1.84 -5.03 -9.23
N VAL A 166 1.33 -4.58 -10.38
CA VAL A 166 1.07 -3.16 -10.67
C VAL A 166 0.11 -2.55 -9.65
N ARG A 167 -0.95 -3.27 -9.27
CA ARG A 167 -1.87 -2.80 -8.22
C ARG A 167 -1.15 -2.58 -6.88
N GLY A 168 -0.25 -3.49 -6.51
CA GLY A 168 0.60 -3.32 -5.32
C GLY A 168 1.56 -2.14 -5.42
N TYR A 169 2.16 -1.92 -6.59
CA TYR A 169 3.04 -0.79 -6.85
C TYR A 169 2.30 0.55 -6.74
N VAL A 170 1.11 0.66 -7.34
CA VAL A 170 0.27 1.86 -7.24
C VAL A 170 -0.09 2.14 -5.78
N ALA A 171 -0.44 1.11 -5.00
CA ALA A 171 -0.69 1.27 -3.58
C ALA A 171 0.56 1.73 -2.80
N ALA A 172 1.75 1.20 -3.13
CA ALA A 172 3.02 1.63 -2.53
C ALA A 172 3.32 3.11 -2.83
N ARG A 173 3.05 3.56 -4.05
CA ARG A 173 3.25 4.96 -4.48
C ARG A 173 2.31 5.91 -3.74
N ARG A 174 1.05 5.51 -3.52
CA ARG A 174 0.07 6.29 -2.75
C ARG A 174 0.47 6.42 -1.27
N LEU A 175 0.97 5.34 -0.67
CA LEU A 175 1.48 5.36 0.72
C LEU A 175 2.75 6.22 0.90
N SER A 176 3.49 6.46 -0.18
CA SER A 176 4.74 7.25 -0.15
C SER A 176 4.51 8.72 -0.51
N ALA A 177 3.33 9.08 -0.99
CA ALA A 177 3.01 10.46 -1.36
C ALA A 177 2.82 11.31 -0.09
N PRO A 178 3.42 12.52 -0.02
CA PRO A 178 3.19 13.43 1.10
C PRO A 178 1.71 13.81 1.17
N GLY A 179 1.02 13.41 2.24
CA GLY A 179 -0.39 13.76 2.50
C GLY A 179 -1.37 12.59 2.62
N ALA A 180 -0.91 11.34 2.58
CA ALA A 180 -1.69 10.14 2.92
C ALA A 180 -1.56 9.74 4.40
#